data_AF-A0A2J8AFR1-F1
#
_entry.id   AF-A0A2J8AFR1-F1
#
_cell.length_a   1.000
_cell.length_b   1.000
_cell.length_c   1.000
_cell.angle_alpha   90.00
_cell.angle_beta   90.00
_cell.angle_gamma   90.00
#
_symmetry.space_group_name_H-M   'P 1'
#
loop_
_entity.id
_entity.type
_entity.pdbx_description
1 polymer ?
#
loop_
_entity_poly.entity_id
_entity_poly.type
_entity_poly.pdbx_seq_one_letter_code
_entity_poly.pdbx_strand_id
1 'polypeptide(L)'
;MAKTLRHPWAPWGAMAELTVDSEFETTPRTIIALIISVLVGAVANAAGVGGGAIYIPIFNALVGFGLKASTALSQVCITAGAVTSLAANLARHHPADPAASLVELSLMLMLTPVLLVGVGVGVILNVMLPAWLLTALLLLLLVPLVWHANSKCPPPCPCPVPYV
;
A
#
# COMPACT_ATOMS: atom_id res chain seq x y z
N MET A 1 -32.80 -14.35 9.12
CA MET A 1 -32.75 -13.53 10.34
C MET A 1 -31.80 -14.18 11.34
N ALA A 2 -30.51 -13.82 11.34
CA ALA A 2 -29.54 -14.32 12.32
C ALA A 2 -29.16 -13.16 13.24
N LYS A 3 -29.47 -13.29 14.53
CA LYS A 3 -29.12 -12.32 15.58
C LYS A 3 -27.62 -12.43 15.86
N THR A 4 -26.84 -11.45 15.40
CA THR A 4 -25.42 -11.31 15.73
C THR A 4 -25.27 -10.74 17.14
N LEU A 5 -25.12 -11.63 18.12
CA LEU A 5 -24.71 -11.26 19.48
C LEU A 5 -23.23 -10.83 19.46
N ARG A 6 -23.01 -9.51 19.41
CA ARG A 6 -21.69 -8.91 19.64
C ARG A 6 -21.32 -9.05 21.12
N HIS A 7 -20.35 -9.89 21.42
CA HIS A 7 -19.66 -9.90 22.72
C HIS A 7 -18.29 -9.20 22.57
N PRO A 8 -17.94 -8.26 23.47
CA PRO A 8 -16.80 -7.35 23.31
C PRO A 8 -15.41 -7.96 23.60
N TRP A 9 -15.29 -9.28 23.74
CA TRP A 9 -14.08 -9.97 24.20
C TRP A 9 -13.67 -11.17 23.34
N ALA A 10 -14.04 -11.18 22.06
CA ALA A 10 -13.60 -12.24 21.15
C ALA A 10 -12.05 -12.20 21.01
N PRO A 11 -11.32 -13.30 21.28
CA PRO A 11 -9.89 -13.36 21.05
C PRO A 11 -9.60 -13.14 19.57
N TRP A 12 -8.52 -12.43 19.28
CA TRP A 12 -8.08 -11.95 17.96
C TRP A 12 -8.00 -13.02 16.85
N GLY A 13 -8.18 -14.30 17.16
CA GLY A 13 -8.32 -15.41 16.20
C GLY A 13 -9.74 -15.67 15.71
N ALA A 14 -10.80 -15.25 16.41
CA ALA A 14 -12.19 -15.59 16.05
C ALA A 14 -12.79 -14.69 14.93
N MET A 15 -12.16 -13.57 14.57
CA MET A 15 -12.57 -12.77 13.41
C MET A 15 -12.08 -13.34 12.08
N ALA A 16 -11.14 -14.29 12.09
CA ALA A 16 -10.54 -14.85 10.88
C ALA A 16 -11.37 -15.97 10.22
N GLU A 17 -12.40 -16.50 10.90
CA GLU A 17 -13.03 -17.78 10.54
C GLU A 17 -14.45 -17.67 9.97
N LEU A 18 -15.01 -16.46 9.76
CA LEU A 18 -16.45 -16.32 9.42
C LEU A 18 -16.81 -15.78 8.02
N THR A 19 -15.90 -15.69 7.05
CA THR A 19 -16.28 -15.46 5.64
C THR A 19 -15.27 -16.05 4.64
N VAL A 20 -15.00 -17.35 4.71
CA VAL A 20 -14.44 -18.10 3.56
C VAL A 20 -15.64 -18.68 2.83
N ASP A 21 -16.33 -17.88 2.01
CA ASP A 21 -17.31 -18.29 0.98
C ASP A 21 -17.94 -17.04 0.33
N SER A 22 -17.13 -16.12 -0.19
CA SER A 22 -17.65 -15.14 -1.15
C SER A 22 -17.15 -15.56 -2.53
N GLU A 23 -17.97 -16.35 -3.24
CA GLU A 23 -17.88 -16.44 -4.69
C GLU A 23 -17.71 -15.01 -5.23
N PHE A 24 -16.70 -14.81 -6.08
CA PHE A 24 -16.45 -13.53 -6.71
C PHE A 24 -17.54 -13.32 -7.76
N GLU A 25 -18.75 -12.98 -7.31
CA GLU A 25 -19.83 -12.60 -8.20
C GLU A 25 -19.42 -11.28 -8.83
N THR A 26 -19.19 -11.31 -10.14
CA THR A 26 -18.88 -10.13 -10.96
C THR A 26 -20.14 -9.27 -11.09
N THR A 27 -20.59 -8.71 -9.97
CA THR A 27 -21.63 -7.70 -9.94
C THR A 27 -21.07 -6.41 -10.53
N PRO A 28 -21.86 -5.62 -11.31
CA PRO A 28 -21.41 -4.33 -11.84
C PRO A 28 -20.89 -3.37 -10.76
N ARG A 29 -21.43 -3.45 -9.54
CA ARG A 29 -20.95 -2.71 -8.37
C ARG A 29 -19.49 -3.03 -8.01
N THR A 30 -19.07 -4.28 -8.11
CA THR A 30 -17.69 -4.72 -7.86
C THR A 30 -16.74 -4.14 -8.89
N ILE A 31 -17.13 -4.16 -10.16
CA ILE A 31 -16.34 -3.60 -11.27
C ILE A 31 -16.14 -2.10 -11.08
N ILE A 32 -17.20 -1.36 -10.74
CA ILE A 32 -17.13 0.08 -10.45
C ILE A 32 -16.21 0.34 -9.26
N ALA A 33 -16.32 -0.42 -8.17
CA ALA A 33 -15.46 -0.29 -7.01
C ALA A 33 -13.98 -0.54 -7.35
N LEU A 34 -13.69 -1.53 -8.21
CA LEU A 34 -12.35 -1.86 -8.65
C LEU A 34 -11.76 -0.71 -9.50
N ILE A 35 -12.53 -0.16 -10.44
CA ILE A 35 -12.12 1.01 -11.23
C ILE A 35 -11.81 2.21 -10.34
N ILE A 36 -12.71 2.54 -9.40
CA ILE A 36 -12.50 3.64 -8.44
C ILE A 36 -11.23 3.39 -7.62
N SER A 37 -11.02 2.16 -7.14
CA SER A 37 -9.83 1.82 -6.35
C SER A 37 -8.53 1.99 -7.15
N VAL A 38 -8.53 1.66 -8.45
CA VAL A 38 -7.37 1.86 -9.33
C VAL A 38 -7.10 3.35 -9.54
N LEU A 39 -8.14 4.17 -9.74
CA LEU A 39 -7.99 5.61 -9.90
C LEU A 39 -7.45 6.28 -8.62
N VAL A 40 -8.04 5.98 -7.46
CA VAL A 40 -7.56 6.48 -6.16
C VAL A 40 -6.14 5.99 -5.89
N GLY A 41 -5.85 4.72 -6.21
CA GLY A 41 -4.55 4.12 -6.12
C GLY A 41 -3.49 4.80 -6.99
N ALA A 42 -3.85 5.16 -8.23
CA ALA A 42 -2.96 5.87 -9.14
C ALA A 42 -2.57 7.25 -8.59
N VAL A 43 -3.53 7.99 -8.02
CA VAL A 43 -3.27 9.27 -7.36
C VAL A 43 -2.40 9.09 -6.11
N ALA A 44 -2.69 8.07 -5.29
CA ALA A 44 -1.88 7.76 -4.10
C ALA A 44 -0.43 7.34 -4.44
N ASN A 45 -0.25 6.62 -5.56
CA ASN A 45 1.06 6.24 -6.07
C ASN A 45 1.83 7.47 -6.59
N ALA A 46 1.16 8.41 -7.26
CA ALA A 46 1.76 9.68 -7.67
C ALA A 46 2.17 10.55 -6.46
N ALA A 47 1.42 10.47 -5.36
CA ALA A 47 1.76 11.14 -4.10
C ALA A 47 2.90 10.47 -3.32
N GLY A 48 3.42 9.33 -3.77
CA GLY A 48 4.52 8.61 -3.11
C GLY A 48 4.14 7.86 -1.83
N VAL A 49 2.83 7.74 -1.53
CA VAL A 49 2.35 7.09 -0.29
C VAL A 49 2.26 5.57 -0.45
N GLY A 50 2.05 5.06 -1.67
CA GLY A 50 1.87 3.63 -1.95
C GLY A 50 0.55 3.13 -1.36
N GLY A 51 -0.50 3.04 -2.20
CA GLY A 51 -1.93 2.96 -1.80
C GLY A 51 -2.41 1.81 -0.89
N GLY A 52 -1.53 1.00 -0.30
CA GLY A 52 -1.86 -0.21 0.45
C GLY A 52 -2.84 -0.01 1.62
N ALA A 53 -2.70 1.09 2.38
CA ALA A 53 -3.60 1.38 3.49
C ALA A 53 -5.04 1.77 3.05
N ILE A 54 -5.20 2.19 1.79
CA ILE A 54 -6.44 2.77 1.28
C ILE A 54 -7.32 1.69 0.62
N TYR A 55 -6.73 0.66 0.02
CA TYR A 55 -7.46 -0.40 -0.69
C TYR A 55 -8.38 -1.25 0.20
N ILE A 56 -7.90 -1.68 1.37
CA ILE A 56 -8.67 -2.55 2.29
C ILE A 56 -9.98 -1.88 2.76
N PRO A 57 -9.99 -0.64 3.29
CA PRO A 57 -11.24 0.01 3.68
C PRO A 57 -12.14 0.32 2.48
N ILE A 58 -11.58 0.62 1.30
CA ILE A 58 -12.37 0.85 0.08
C ILE A 58 -13.13 -0.41 -0.33
N PHE A 59 -12.48 -1.57 -0.39
CA PHE A 59 -13.13 -2.81 -0.78
C PHE A 59 -14.14 -3.29 0.27
N ASN A 60 -13.83 -3.12 1.55
CA ASN A 60 -14.77 -3.42 2.62
C ASN A 60 -16.00 -2.48 2.58
N ALA A 61 -15.81 -1.16 2.43
CA ALA A 61 -16.91 -0.20 2.44
C ALA A 61 -17.76 -0.22 1.16
N LEU A 62 -17.15 -0.36 -0.03
CA LEU A 62 -17.89 -0.32 -1.30
C LEU A 62 -18.55 -1.64 -1.64
N VAL A 63 -17.87 -2.77 -1.41
CA VAL A 63 -18.33 -4.09 -1.86
C VAL A 63 -18.85 -4.95 -0.71
N GLY A 64 -18.45 -4.68 0.54
CA GLY A 64 -18.81 -5.52 1.69
C GLY A 64 -18.13 -6.89 1.62
N PHE A 65 -17.03 -7.00 0.88
CA PHE A 65 -16.26 -8.24 0.81
C PHE A 65 -15.68 -8.57 2.18
N GLY A 66 -15.62 -9.87 2.49
CA GLY A 66 -14.95 -10.35 3.68
C GLY A 66 -13.51 -9.83 3.76
N LEU A 67 -13.02 -9.57 4.97
CA LEU A 67 -11.67 -9.05 5.20
C LEU A 67 -10.61 -9.86 4.46
N LYS A 68 -10.72 -11.19 4.44
CA LYS A 68 -9.80 -12.10 3.75
C LYS A 68 -9.74 -11.87 2.24
N ALA A 69 -10.89 -11.70 1.59
CA ALA A 69 -10.97 -11.44 0.16
C ALA A 69 -10.48 -10.01 -0.17
N SER A 70 -10.87 -9.04 0.65
CA SER A 70 -10.43 -7.65 0.53
C SER A 70 -8.91 -7.50 0.68
N THR A 71 -8.28 -8.25 1.60
CA THR A 71 -6.81 -8.23 1.77
C THR A 71 -6.10 -8.87 0.58
N ALA A 72 -6.63 -9.97 0.03
CA ALA A 72 -6.07 -10.61 -1.15
C ALA A 72 -6.13 -9.67 -2.37
N LEU A 73 -7.29 -9.04 -2.62
CA LEU A 73 -7.47 -8.08 -3.71
C LEU A 73 -6.55 -6.86 -3.54
N SER A 74 -6.42 -6.34 -2.33
CA SER A 74 -5.52 -5.23 -2.03
C SER A 74 -4.07 -5.57 -2.37
N GLN A 75 -3.59 -6.77 -2.02
CA GLN A 75 -2.22 -7.18 -2.34
C GLN A 75 -2.00 -7.27 -3.84
N VAL A 76 -2.98 -7.80 -4.59
CA VAL A 76 -2.92 -7.84 -6.06
C VAL A 76 -2.89 -6.43 -6.66
N CYS A 77 -3.67 -5.47 -6.13
CA CYS A 77 -3.64 -4.09 -6.62
C CYS A 77 -2.31 -3.38 -6.34
N ILE A 78 -1.73 -3.57 -5.15
CA ILE A 78 -0.44 -2.98 -4.79
C ILE A 78 0.67 -3.55 -5.68
N THR A 79 0.71 -4.88 -5.88
CA THR A 79 1.71 -5.51 -6.74
C THR A 79 1.51 -5.11 -8.20
N ALA A 80 0.28 -5.05 -8.69
CA ALA A 80 -0.01 -4.55 -10.03
C ALA A 80 0.49 -3.12 -10.22
N GLY A 81 0.22 -2.22 -9.26
CA GLY A 81 0.74 -0.84 -9.30
C GLY A 81 2.26 -0.78 -9.35
N ALA A 82 2.95 -1.57 -8.51
CA ALA A 82 4.41 -1.65 -8.52
C ALA A 82 4.97 -2.20 -9.84
N VAL A 83 4.35 -3.24 -10.41
CA VAL A 83 4.73 -3.82 -11.71
C VAL A 83 4.50 -2.82 -12.84
N THR A 84 3.37 -2.10 -12.84
CA THR A 84 3.10 -1.07 -13.84
C THR A 84 4.12 0.07 -13.76
N SER A 85 4.46 0.54 -12.56
CA SER A 85 5.51 1.54 -12.37
C SER A 85 6.86 1.01 -12.86
N LEU A 86 7.23 -0.23 -12.53
CA LEU A 86 8.47 -0.84 -12.99
C LEU A 86 8.50 -0.95 -14.52
N ALA A 87 7.43 -1.45 -15.14
CA ALA A 87 7.33 -1.58 -16.60
C ALA A 87 7.41 -0.22 -17.30
N ALA A 88 6.73 0.80 -16.76
CA ALA A 88 6.78 2.16 -17.31
C ALA A 88 8.18 2.80 -17.18
N ASN A 89 8.89 2.54 -16.07
CA ASN A 89 10.26 3.02 -15.88
C ASN A 89 11.27 2.23 -16.72
N LEU A 90 11.07 0.92 -16.94
CA LEU A 90 11.91 0.12 -17.82
C LEU A 90 11.75 0.51 -19.29
N ALA A 91 10.54 0.90 -19.70
CA ALA A 91 10.27 1.39 -21.06
C ALA A 91 10.88 2.77 -21.35
N ARG A 92 11.35 3.50 -20.31
CA ARG A 92 12.07 4.77 -20.45
C ARG A 92 13.56 4.46 -20.65
N HIS A 93 14.05 4.65 -21.87
CA HIS A 93 15.48 4.53 -22.18
C HIS A 93 16.17 5.89 -22.20
N HIS A 94 17.46 5.92 -21.84
CA HIS A 94 18.25 7.13 -21.92
C HIS A 94 18.46 7.52 -23.40
N PRO A 95 18.23 8.78 -23.79
CA PRO A 95 18.39 9.21 -25.18
C PRO A 95 19.83 9.13 -25.71
N ALA A 96 20.84 9.03 -24.83
CA ALA A 96 22.24 8.91 -25.23
C ALA A 96 22.77 7.45 -25.31
N ASP A 97 22.13 6.49 -24.64
CA ASP A 97 22.56 5.08 -24.62
C ASP A 97 21.36 4.12 -24.62
N PRO A 98 21.02 3.47 -25.76
CA PRO A 98 19.86 2.59 -25.88
C PRO A 98 19.98 1.28 -25.08
N ALA A 99 21.17 0.94 -24.59
CA ALA A 99 21.43 -0.27 -23.78
C ALA A 99 21.40 -0.01 -22.26
N ALA A 100 21.46 1.25 -21.81
CA ALA A 100 21.44 1.60 -20.41
C ALA A 100 20.01 1.91 -19.96
N SER A 101 19.39 0.99 -19.22
CA SER A 101 18.16 1.29 -18.50
C SER A 101 18.48 2.25 -17.35
N LEU A 102 17.67 3.31 -17.16
CA LEU A 102 17.79 4.20 -15.99
C LEU A 102 17.47 3.48 -14.66
N VAL A 103 16.92 2.26 -14.72
CA VAL A 103 16.53 1.50 -13.54
C VAL A 103 17.75 0.82 -12.94
N GLU A 104 18.16 1.28 -11.76
CA GLU A 104 19.15 0.57 -10.94
C GLU A 104 18.52 -0.69 -10.31
N LEU A 105 18.45 -1.76 -11.10
CA LEU A 105 17.93 -3.04 -10.64
C LEU A 105 18.74 -3.58 -9.44
N SER A 106 20.04 -3.26 -9.38
CA SER A 106 20.92 -3.57 -8.25
C SER A 106 20.43 -2.95 -6.93
N LEU A 107 19.91 -1.71 -6.98
CA LEU A 107 19.34 -1.05 -5.81
C LEU A 107 18.02 -1.70 -5.39
N MET A 108 17.15 -2.04 -6.35
CA MET A 108 15.91 -2.78 -6.06
C MET A 108 16.19 -4.15 -5.42
N LEU A 109 17.19 -4.87 -5.93
CA LEU A 109 17.62 -6.18 -5.40
C LEU A 109 18.21 -6.07 -3.99
N MET A 110 18.88 -4.97 -3.65
CA MET A 110 19.34 -4.71 -2.29
C MET A 110 18.21 -4.27 -1.35
N LEU A 111 17.24 -3.49 -1.83
CA LEU A 111 16.13 -2.99 -1.02
C LEU A 111 15.12 -4.11 -0.67
N THR A 112 14.87 -5.04 -1.60
CA THR A 112 13.93 -6.14 -1.43
C THR A 112 14.17 -6.99 -0.16
N PRO A 113 15.38 -7.52 0.10
CA PRO A 113 15.65 -8.30 1.31
C PRO A 113 15.61 -7.44 2.58
N VAL A 114 16.04 -6.17 2.52
CA VAL A 114 15.97 -5.25 3.66
C VAL A 114 14.52 -4.99 4.05
N LEU A 115 13.64 -4.79 3.08
CA LEU A 115 12.20 -4.67 3.30
C LEU A 115 11.61 -5.95 3.86
N LEU A 116 11.98 -7.12 3.33
CA LEU A 116 11.46 -8.41 3.80
C LEU A 116 11.84 -8.70 5.26
N VAL A 117 13.10 -8.44 5.62
CA VAL A 117 13.59 -8.56 7.00
C VAL A 117 12.88 -7.55 7.90
N GLY A 118 12.74 -6.29 7.46
CA GLY A 118 12.04 -5.24 8.21
C GLY A 118 10.58 -5.58 8.49
N VAL A 119 9.84 -6.09 7.50
CA VAL A 119 8.46 -6.56 7.67
C VAL A 119 8.41 -7.75 8.62
N GLY A 120 9.31 -8.72 8.48
CA GLY A 120 9.39 -9.88 9.37
C GLY A 120 9.59 -9.48 10.84
N VAL A 121 10.57 -8.63 11.11
CA VAL A 121 10.83 -8.09 12.45
C VAL A 121 9.63 -7.26 12.95
N GLY A 122 9.03 -6.44 12.09
CA GLY A 122 7.85 -5.63 12.43
C GLY A 122 6.66 -6.48 12.85
N VAL A 123 6.40 -7.60 12.17
CA VAL A 123 5.31 -8.53 12.54
C VAL A 123 5.57 -9.19 13.89
N ILE A 124 6.82 -9.60 14.18
CA ILE A 124 7.18 -10.18 15.48
C ILE A 124 7.00 -9.14 16.58
N LEU A 125 7.45 -7.90 16.36
CA LEU A 125 7.25 -6.79 17.29
C LEU A 125 5.76 -6.48 17.51
N ASN A 126 4.93 -6.56 16.47
CA ASN A 126 3.48 -6.34 16.57
C ASN A 126 2.79 -7.33 17.50
N VAL A 127 3.27 -8.57 17.58
CA VAL A 127 2.71 -9.60 18.48
C VAL A 127 3.23 -9.43 19.91
N MET A 128 4.48 -9.00 20.07
CA MET A 128 5.13 -8.88 21.38
C MET A 128 4.81 -7.59 22.13
N LEU A 129 4.49 -6.50 21.43
CA LEU A 129 4.28 -5.17 22.02
C LEU A 129 2.80 -4.77 22.04
N PRO A 130 2.34 -4.04 23.07
CA PRO A 130 0.98 -3.51 23.10
C PRO A 130 0.76 -2.42 22.05
N ALA A 131 -0.45 -2.33 21.48
CA ALA A 131 -0.78 -1.45 20.35
C ALA A 131 -0.47 0.05 20.58
N TRP A 132 -0.57 0.52 21.82
CA TRP A 132 -0.22 1.90 22.20
C TRP A 132 1.25 2.23 21.96
N LEU A 133 2.13 1.23 22.13
CA LEU A 133 3.57 1.40 21.96
C LEU A 133 3.96 1.37 20.48
N LEU A 134 3.32 0.54 19.66
CA LEU A 134 3.49 0.56 18.20
C LEU A 134 3.04 1.89 17.59
N THR A 135 1.87 2.39 17.99
CA THR A 135 1.35 3.67 17.51
C THR A 135 2.21 4.85 17.97
N ALA A 136 2.70 4.82 19.22
CA ALA A 136 3.67 5.79 19.71
C ALA A 136 4.99 5.74 18.92
N LEU A 137 5.53 4.55 18.64
CA LEU A 137 6.75 4.37 17.85
C LEU A 137 6.58 4.91 16.42
N LEU A 138 5.43 4.64 15.80
CA LEU A 138 5.11 5.18 14.48
C LEU A 138 5.02 6.71 14.50
N LEU A 139 4.35 7.29 15.50
CA LEU A 139 4.28 8.75 15.67
C LEU A 139 5.65 9.37 15.91
N LEU A 140 6.48 8.75 16.75
CA LEU A 140 7.83 9.20 17.04
C LEU A 140 8.74 9.12 15.82
N LEU A 141 8.49 8.23 14.86
CA LEU A 141 9.19 8.21 13.58
C LEU A 141 8.61 9.23 12.59
N LEU A 142 7.29 9.33 12.49
CA LEU A 142 6.63 10.15 11.49
C LEU A 142 6.77 11.66 11.78
N VAL A 143 6.62 12.08 13.04
CA VAL A 143 6.70 13.49 13.45
C VAL A 143 8.04 14.14 13.07
N PRO A 144 9.22 13.58 13.43
CA PRO A 144 10.50 14.18 13.05
C PRO A 144 10.76 14.10 11.54
N LEU A 145 10.29 13.05 10.84
CA LEU A 145 10.42 12.97 9.38
C LEU A 145 9.62 14.08 8.69
N VAL A 146 8.37 14.30 9.12
CA VAL A 146 7.52 15.38 8.60
C VAL A 146 8.10 16.74 8.98
N TRP A 147 8.64 16.90 10.18
CA TRP A 147 9.33 18.12 10.59
C TRP A 147 10.55 18.39 9.71
N HIS A 148 11.37 17.38 9.45
CA HIS A 148 12.54 17.49 8.60
C HIS A 148 12.16 17.83 7.15
N ALA A 149 11.13 17.17 6.60
CA ALA A 149 10.61 17.44 5.27
C ALA A 149 10.07 18.88 5.14
N ASN A 150 9.26 19.34 6.10
CA ASN A 150 8.74 20.71 6.10
C ASN A 150 9.84 21.76 6.30
N SER A 151 10.86 21.47 7.12
CA SER A 151 11.99 22.36 7.34
C SER A 151 12.91 22.52 6.13
N LYS A 152 12.83 21.60 5.15
CA LYS A 152 13.64 21.58 3.93
C LYS A 152 12.88 22.00 2.67
N CYS A 153 11.68 22.55 2.76
CA CYS A 153 11.01 23.18 1.62
C CYS A 153 11.60 24.58 1.36
N PRO A 154 12.49 24.80 0.36
CA PRO A 154 12.69 26.13 -0.17
C PRO A 154 11.39 26.61 -0.86
N PRO A 155 11.09 27.92 -0.82
CA PRO A 155 9.95 28.51 -1.53
C PRO A 155 10.02 28.23 -3.05
N PRO A 156 8.89 28.33 -3.78
CA PRO A 156 8.78 27.88 -5.16
C PRO A 156 9.79 28.61 -6.06
N CYS A 157 10.83 27.91 -6.51
CA CYS A 157 11.64 28.39 -7.61
C CYS A 157 10.89 28.08 -8.92
N PRO A 158 10.71 29.08 -9.81
CA PRO A 158 10.30 28.80 -11.18
C PRO A 158 11.49 28.13 -11.88
N CYS A 159 11.52 26.80 -11.92
CA CYS A 159 12.51 26.10 -12.73
C CYS A 159 11.97 25.97 -14.16
N PRO A 160 12.58 26.63 -15.16
CA PRO A 160 12.40 26.21 -16.53
C PRO A 160 13.10 24.85 -16.67
N VAL A 161 12.37 23.86 -17.15
CA VAL A 161 12.97 22.62 -17.64
C VAL A 161 13.93 22.96 -18.79
N PRO A 162 15.15 22.41 -18.74
CA PRO A 162 15.56 21.58 -19.86
C PRO A 162 16.07 20.23 -19.32
N TYR A 163 15.41 19.17 -19.79
CA TYR A 163 15.93 17.81 -19.71
C TYR A 163 17.15 17.71 -20.62
N VAL A 164 18.31 17.32 -20.06
CA VAL A 164 19.35 16.58 -20.76
C VAL A 164 19.68 15.37 -19.92
#